data_AF-A0A7Z7W0A0-F1
#
_entry.id   AF-A0A7Z7W0A0-F1
#
_cell.length_a   1.000
_cell.length_b   1.000
_cell.length_c   1.000
_cell.angle_alpha   90.00
_cell.angle_beta   90.00
_cell.angle_gamma   90.00
#
_symmetry.space_group_name_H-M   'P 1'
#
loop_
_entity.id
_entity.type
_entity.pdbx_description
1 polymer ?
#
loop_
_entity_poly.entity_id
_entity_poly.type
_entity_poly.pdbx_seq_one_letter_code
_entity_poly.pdbx_strand_id
1 'polypeptide(L)'
;MKRNYSKVIDELRTSYNLNLVAIGQRIGIDPRTVGKWAQGKHKPNQVSRSKLNKLYREVKETMTTQNTKNPFEDFFNWSKEMNKKPTADVIASRQFGDKSFEIYGNKDNPLFIAVEVAEMIEVQNTTDLLKRIDEDEKLTYVISRAGQKREVNMLTEFGLYEVLFQSRKPKAKEFRKAVKNILKEIRLNGYYMQGELVQELAQPSTQKLPGISDLTYIRNKLADLVDMDNLADISNGIDRVQQLVKLISL
;
A
#
# COMPACT_ATOMS: atom_id res chain seq x y z
N MET A 1 -38.30 2.80 -13.41
CA MET A 1 -37.75 2.98 -14.77
C MET A 1 -38.27 1.89 -15.71
N LYS A 2 -38.66 2.23 -16.94
CA LYS A 2 -39.19 1.27 -17.94
C LYS A 2 -38.00 0.63 -18.68
N ARG A 3 -37.78 -0.67 -18.49
CA ARG A 3 -36.66 -1.41 -19.10
C ARG A 3 -36.79 -1.46 -20.63
N ASN A 4 -35.69 -1.27 -21.35
CA ASN A 4 -35.64 -1.39 -22.81
C ASN A 4 -35.42 -2.87 -23.20
N TYR A 5 -36.48 -3.54 -23.67
CA TYR A 5 -36.43 -4.97 -23.96
C TYR A 5 -35.68 -5.35 -25.23
N SER A 6 -35.47 -4.42 -26.17
CA SER A 6 -34.56 -4.64 -27.30
C SER A 6 -33.14 -4.81 -26.80
N LYS A 7 -32.69 -3.90 -25.92
CA LYS A 7 -31.38 -4.01 -25.26
C LYS A 7 -31.23 -5.27 -24.41
N VAL A 8 -32.28 -5.67 -23.68
CA VAL A 8 -32.25 -6.92 -22.88
C VAL A 8 -32.05 -8.14 -23.78
N ILE A 9 -32.72 -8.19 -24.93
CA ILE A 9 -32.57 -9.31 -25.88
C ILE A 9 -31.18 -9.26 -26.54
N ASP A 10 -30.67 -8.08 -26.87
CA ASP A 10 -29.33 -7.93 -27.41
C ASP A 10 -28.26 -8.38 -26.40
N GLU A 11 -28.36 -7.98 -25.13
CA GLU A 11 -27.47 -8.46 -24.07
C GLU A 11 -27.51 -9.99 -23.93
N LEU A 12 -28.70 -10.62 -23.97
CA LEU A 12 -28.85 -12.08 -23.96
C LEU A 12 -28.11 -12.74 -25.14
N ARG A 13 -28.07 -12.09 -26.29
CA ARG A 13 -27.41 -12.61 -27.49
C ARG A 13 -25.90 -12.41 -27.47
N THR A 14 -25.45 -11.22 -27.08
CA THR A 14 -24.03 -10.84 -27.17
C THR A 14 -23.24 -11.24 -25.94
N SER A 15 -23.77 -10.98 -24.74
CA SER A 15 -23.06 -11.24 -23.49
C SER A 15 -23.24 -12.67 -23.00
N TYR A 16 -24.40 -13.27 -23.28
CA TYR A 16 -24.75 -14.60 -22.78
C TYR A 16 -24.88 -15.66 -23.89
N ASN A 17 -24.51 -15.32 -25.12
CA ASN A 17 -24.42 -16.20 -26.28
C ASN A 17 -25.72 -16.99 -26.60
N LEU A 18 -26.90 -16.46 -26.22
CA LEU A 18 -28.18 -17.08 -26.53
C LEU A 18 -28.73 -16.55 -27.85
N ASN A 19 -28.86 -17.42 -28.85
CA ASN A 19 -29.51 -17.04 -30.09
C ASN A 19 -31.04 -16.82 -29.91
N LEU A 20 -31.69 -16.15 -30.88
CA LEU A 20 -33.13 -15.82 -30.80
C LEU A 20 -34.03 -17.04 -30.66
N VAL A 21 -33.62 -18.19 -31.22
CA VAL A 21 -34.36 -19.45 -31.13
C VAL A 21 -34.35 -19.98 -29.71
N ALA A 22 -33.17 -20.03 -29.07
CA ALA A 22 -33.00 -20.44 -27.70
C ALA A 22 -33.75 -19.51 -26.72
N ILE A 23 -33.72 -18.19 -26.96
CA ILE A 23 -34.48 -17.23 -26.16
C ILE A 23 -35.99 -17.52 -26.29
N GLY A 24 -36.49 -17.67 -27.52
CA GLY A 24 -37.90 -17.98 -27.78
C GLY A 24 -38.37 -19.28 -27.12
N GLN A 25 -37.60 -20.36 -27.28
CA GLN A 25 -37.91 -21.65 -26.65
C GLN A 25 -37.97 -21.55 -25.12
N ARG A 26 -37.01 -20.87 -24.49
CA ARG A 26 -36.94 -20.75 -23.02
C ARG A 26 -38.06 -19.92 -22.41
N ILE A 27 -38.61 -18.95 -23.15
CA ILE A 27 -39.75 -18.15 -22.69
C ILE A 27 -41.10 -18.65 -23.25
N GLY A 28 -41.09 -19.71 -24.07
CA GLY A 28 -42.27 -20.25 -24.74
C GLY A 28 -42.93 -19.26 -25.70
N ILE A 29 -42.13 -18.53 -26.49
CA ILE A 29 -42.59 -17.55 -27.48
C ILE A 29 -41.90 -17.83 -28.81
N ASP A 30 -42.64 -17.67 -29.91
CA ASP A 30 -42.09 -17.84 -31.26
C ASP A 30 -40.83 -16.97 -31.48
N PRO A 31 -39.69 -17.55 -31.92
CA PRO A 31 -38.44 -16.83 -32.12
C PRO A 31 -38.52 -15.63 -33.07
N ARG A 32 -39.42 -15.65 -34.07
CA ARG A 32 -39.64 -14.51 -34.98
C ARG A 32 -40.27 -13.35 -34.24
N THR A 33 -41.15 -13.63 -33.28
CA THR A 33 -41.73 -12.61 -32.40
C THR A 33 -40.66 -11.98 -31.51
N VAL A 34 -39.76 -12.80 -30.96
CA VAL A 34 -38.59 -12.31 -30.19
C VAL A 34 -37.67 -11.47 -31.09
N GLY A 35 -37.45 -11.88 -32.33
CA GLY A 35 -36.68 -11.10 -33.32
C GLY A 35 -37.28 -9.73 -33.61
N LYS A 36 -38.62 -9.62 -33.72
CA LYS A 36 -39.31 -8.32 -33.86
C LYS A 36 -39.14 -7.42 -32.63
N TRP A 37 -38.99 -7.99 -31.43
CA TRP A 37 -38.68 -7.24 -30.21
C TRP A 37 -37.23 -6.78 -30.15
N ALA A 38 -36.28 -7.63 -30.57
CA ALA A 38 -34.86 -7.27 -30.68
C ALA A 38 -34.66 -6.08 -31.63
N GLN A 39 -35.34 -6.10 -32.78
CA GLN A 39 -35.31 -5.00 -33.76
C GLN A 39 -36.11 -3.74 -33.33
N GLY A 40 -36.73 -3.76 -32.15
CA GLY A 40 -37.53 -2.63 -31.64
C GLY A 40 -38.87 -2.39 -32.36
N LYS A 41 -39.22 -3.21 -33.35
CA LYS A 41 -40.45 -3.08 -34.14
C LYS A 41 -41.69 -3.28 -33.29
N HIS A 42 -41.69 -4.29 -32.40
CA HIS A 42 -42.79 -4.56 -31.46
C HIS A 42 -42.30 -4.55 -30.02
N LYS A 43 -43.21 -4.32 -29.06
CA LYS A 43 -42.90 -4.37 -27.62
C LYS A 43 -43.53 -5.61 -26.98
N PRO A 44 -42.81 -6.33 -26.10
CA PRO A 44 -43.38 -7.45 -25.37
C PRO A 44 -44.50 -6.98 -24.44
N ASN A 45 -45.53 -7.81 -24.29
CA ASN A 45 -46.63 -7.63 -23.34
C ASN A 45 -46.15 -7.93 -21.89
N GLN A 46 -46.99 -7.66 -20.89
CA GLN A 46 -46.60 -7.79 -19.47
C GLN A 46 -46.13 -9.21 -19.10
N VAL A 47 -46.78 -10.24 -19.61
CA VAL A 47 -46.41 -11.64 -19.35
C VAL A 47 -45.05 -11.96 -19.98
N SER A 48 -44.86 -11.63 -21.25
CA SER A 48 -43.61 -11.84 -21.97
C SER A 48 -42.43 -11.07 -21.35
N ARG A 49 -42.69 -9.87 -20.80
CA ARG A 49 -41.70 -9.11 -20.04
C ARG A 49 -41.27 -9.82 -18.77
N SER A 50 -42.23 -10.37 -18.02
CA SER A 50 -41.93 -11.14 -16.81
C SER A 50 -41.04 -12.33 -17.14
N LYS A 51 -41.37 -13.08 -18.19
CA LYS A 51 -40.57 -14.23 -18.67
C LYS A 51 -39.17 -13.83 -19.13
N LEU A 52 -39.03 -12.75 -19.90
CA LEU A 52 -37.73 -12.21 -20.32
C LEU A 52 -36.88 -11.76 -19.12
N ASN A 53 -37.49 -11.11 -18.13
CA ASN A 53 -36.77 -10.70 -16.91
C ASN A 53 -36.33 -11.92 -16.09
N LYS A 54 -37.17 -12.96 -16.01
CA LYS A 54 -36.84 -14.22 -15.34
C LYS A 54 -35.66 -14.90 -16.04
N LEU A 55 -35.75 -15.10 -17.36
CA LEU A 55 -34.67 -15.66 -18.17
C LEU A 55 -33.37 -14.85 -18.02
N TYR A 56 -33.45 -13.53 -18.05
CA TYR A 56 -32.28 -12.67 -17.87
C TYR A 56 -31.63 -12.85 -16.51
N ARG A 57 -32.42 -13.00 -15.43
CA ARG A 57 -31.88 -13.28 -14.09
C ARG A 57 -31.24 -14.67 -14.03
N GLU A 58 -31.94 -15.70 -14.52
CA GLU A 58 -31.44 -17.08 -14.55
C GLU A 58 -30.11 -17.17 -15.31
N VAL A 59 -30.03 -16.54 -16.48
CA VAL A 59 -28.83 -16.59 -17.33
C VAL A 59 -27.69 -15.79 -16.70
N LYS A 60 -27.99 -14.61 -16.13
CA LYS A 60 -27.02 -13.83 -15.37
C LYS A 60 -26.48 -14.61 -14.17
N GLU A 61 -27.36 -15.24 -13.39
CA GLU A 61 -27.02 -16.10 -12.26
C GLU A 61 -26.17 -17.29 -12.71
N THR A 62 -26.53 -17.97 -13.80
CA THR A 62 -25.77 -19.12 -14.32
C THR A 62 -24.38 -18.75 -14.85
N MET A 63 -24.20 -17.55 -15.42
CA MET A 63 -22.87 -17.09 -15.84
C MET A 63 -22.01 -16.70 -14.65
N THR A 64 -22.58 -16.10 -13.59
CA THR A 64 -21.88 -15.99 -12.30
C THR A 64 -21.49 -17.37 -11.76
N THR A 65 -22.40 -18.36 -11.80
CA THR A 65 -22.16 -19.71 -11.24
C THR A 65 -21.21 -20.59 -12.07
N GLN A 66 -21.07 -20.36 -13.39
CA GLN A 66 -20.10 -21.09 -14.22
C GLN A 66 -18.74 -20.39 -14.27
N ASN A 67 -18.67 -19.06 -14.10
CA ASN A 67 -17.40 -18.35 -13.97
C ASN A 67 -16.80 -18.49 -12.56
N THR A 68 -17.55 -19.04 -11.61
CA THR A 68 -17.11 -19.43 -10.25
C THR A 68 -16.75 -20.93 -10.14
N LYS A 69 -16.86 -21.72 -11.21
CA LYS A 69 -16.30 -23.08 -11.24
C LYS A 69 -14.85 -23.06 -11.71
N ASN A 70 -14.05 -22.20 -11.08
CA ASN A 70 -12.63 -22.52 -10.92
C ASN A 70 -12.60 -23.70 -9.92
N PRO A 71 -11.95 -24.85 -10.21
CA PRO A 71 -11.91 -26.00 -9.30
C PRO A 71 -11.35 -25.69 -7.90
N PHE A 72 -10.88 -24.47 -7.70
CA PHE A 72 -10.30 -23.92 -6.48
C PHE A 72 -11.19 -22.89 -5.75
N GLU A 73 -12.37 -22.51 -6.28
CA GLU A 73 -13.19 -21.45 -5.65
C GLU A 73 -13.95 -21.90 -4.39
N ASP A 74 -14.25 -23.19 -4.25
CA ASP A 74 -14.83 -23.74 -3.01
C ASP A 74 -13.80 -23.77 -1.86
N PHE A 75 -12.51 -23.55 -2.13
CA PHE A 75 -11.44 -23.61 -1.13
C PHE A 75 -10.97 -22.25 -0.61
N PHE A 76 -11.18 -21.13 -1.30
CA PHE A 76 -10.77 -19.80 -0.80
C PHE A 76 -11.60 -18.67 -1.43
N ASN A 77 -12.37 -17.95 -0.61
CA ASN A 77 -13.08 -16.74 -1.04
C ASN A 77 -12.11 -15.54 -1.06
N TRP A 78 -11.19 -15.53 -2.03
CA TRP A 78 -10.15 -14.50 -2.16
C TRP A 78 -10.71 -13.10 -2.42
N SER A 79 -11.86 -12.97 -3.10
CA SER A 79 -12.45 -11.67 -3.42
C SER A 79 -13.05 -10.94 -2.19
N LYS A 80 -13.56 -11.69 -1.21
CA LYS A 80 -14.06 -11.14 0.06
C LYS A 80 -12.93 -10.77 1.02
N GLU A 81 -11.76 -11.40 0.88
CA GLU A 81 -10.54 -11.04 1.61
C GLU A 81 -9.80 -9.86 0.97
N MET A 82 -9.71 -9.80 -0.36
CA MET A 82 -9.07 -8.71 -1.11
C MET A 82 -9.79 -7.35 -0.98
N ASN A 83 -11.10 -7.35 -0.71
CA ASN A 83 -11.86 -6.13 -0.43
C ASN A 83 -11.90 -5.77 1.07
N LYS A 84 -11.26 -6.58 1.93
CA LYS A 84 -11.18 -6.30 3.35
C LYS A 84 -10.04 -5.34 3.57
N LYS A 85 -10.36 -4.10 3.94
CA LYS A 85 -9.34 -3.10 4.28
C LYS A 85 -8.38 -3.69 5.32
N PRO A 86 -7.07 -3.47 5.15
CA PRO A 86 -6.08 -4.04 6.05
C PRO A 86 -6.34 -3.58 7.48
N THR A 87 -6.09 -4.49 8.43
CA THR A 87 -6.18 -4.19 9.86
C THR A 87 -4.79 -3.75 10.32
N ALA A 88 -4.71 -2.66 11.09
CA ALA A 88 -3.44 -2.22 11.66
C ALA A 88 -3.46 -2.42 13.17
N ASP A 89 -2.38 -3.00 13.69
CA ASP A 89 -2.14 -3.17 15.11
C ASP A 89 -1.26 -2.02 15.65
N VAL A 90 -1.40 -1.74 16.94
CA VAL A 90 -0.60 -0.72 17.65
C VAL A 90 0.78 -1.29 17.93
N ILE A 91 1.83 -0.58 17.50
CA ILE A 91 3.22 -0.97 17.73
C ILE A 91 3.90 -0.13 18.82
N ALA A 92 3.40 1.08 19.06
CA ALA A 92 3.94 1.97 20.08
C ALA A 92 2.92 3.02 20.51
N SER A 93 3.04 3.50 21.74
CA SER A 93 2.34 4.70 22.22
C SER A 93 3.37 5.79 22.52
N ARG A 94 3.02 7.03 22.19
CA ARG A 94 3.85 8.22 22.41
C ARG A 94 3.02 9.32 23.02
N GLN A 95 3.68 10.16 23.81
CA GLN A 95 3.07 11.34 24.41
C GLN A 95 3.56 12.60 23.67
N PHE A 96 2.62 13.46 23.31
CA PHE A 96 2.87 14.74 22.66
C PHE A 96 2.13 15.84 23.42
N GLY A 97 2.85 16.51 24.33
CA GLY A 97 2.25 17.39 25.33
C GLY A 97 1.30 16.61 26.24
N ASP A 98 0.06 17.05 26.32
CA ASP A 98 -0.97 16.41 27.16
C ASP A 98 -1.75 15.29 26.44
N LYS A 99 -1.45 15.04 25.16
CA LYS A 99 -2.12 14.03 24.34
C LYS A 99 -1.24 12.80 24.16
N SER A 100 -1.81 11.61 24.33
CA SER A 100 -1.20 10.37 23.88
C SER A 100 -1.70 10.04 22.47
N PHE A 101 -0.82 9.50 21.63
CA PHE A 101 -1.17 8.98 20.32
C PHE A 101 -0.51 7.63 20.08
N GLU A 102 -1.17 6.80 19.29
CA GLU A 102 -0.75 5.44 18.97
C GLU A 102 -0.12 5.42 17.57
N ILE A 103 0.96 4.67 17.44
CA ILE A 103 1.61 4.37 16.17
C ILE A 103 1.19 2.97 15.77
N TYR A 104 0.75 2.83 14.52
CA TYR A 104 0.21 1.61 13.95
C TYR A 104 1.18 1.00 12.91
N GLY A 105 0.93 -0.24 12.49
CA GLY A 105 1.67 -0.85 11.37
C GLY A 105 2.83 -1.73 11.84
N ASN A 106 4.05 -1.46 11.35
CA ASN A 106 5.26 -2.16 11.78
C ASN A 106 6.45 -1.19 11.92
N LYS A 107 7.59 -1.69 12.43
CA LYS A 107 8.76 -0.86 12.71
C LYS A 107 9.29 -0.12 11.47
N ASP A 108 9.22 -0.77 10.31
CA ASP A 108 9.76 -0.23 9.04
C ASP A 108 8.75 0.68 8.34
N ASN A 109 7.46 0.47 8.59
CA ASN A 109 6.35 1.19 7.96
C ASN A 109 5.36 1.65 9.04
N PRO A 110 5.70 2.69 9.82
CA PRO A 110 4.81 3.24 10.82
C PRO A 110 3.65 3.99 10.16
N LEU A 111 2.48 3.86 10.77
CA LEU A 111 1.23 4.50 10.34
C LEU A 111 0.66 5.38 11.45
N PHE A 112 0.10 6.52 11.06
CA PHE A 112 -0.40 7.54 11.99
C PHE A 112 -1.85 7.89 11.67
N ILE A 113 -2.74 7.90 12.67
CA ILE A 113 -4.15 8.28 12.44
C ILE A 113 -4.21 9.77 12.05
N ALA A 114 -4.72 10.06 10.85
CA ALA A 114 -4.72 11.41 10.29
C ALA A 114 -5.47 12.43 11.17
N VAL A 115 -6.56 12.01 11.81
CA VAL A 115 -7.34 12.86 12.72
C VAL A 115 -6.52 13.21 13.96
N GLU A 116 -5.81 12.25 14.54
CA GLU A 116 -4.96 12.50 15.72
C GLU A 116 -3.79 13.42 15.35
N VAL A 117 -3.19 13.22 14.18
CA VAL A 117 -2.16 14.12 13.65
C VAL A 117 -2.69 15.53 13.50
N ALA A 118 -3.86 15.70 12.88
CA ALA A 118 -4.50 17.01 12.72
C ALA A 118 -4.77 17.67 14.08
N GLU A 119 -5.25 16.91 15.06
CA GLU A 119 -5.50 17.37 16.42
C GLU A 119 -4.21 17.76 17.18
N MET A 120 -3.09 17.07 16.96
CA MET A 120 -1.80 17.38 17.58
C MET A 120 -1.29 18.75 17.13
N ILE A 121 -1.46 19.06 15.85
CA ILE A 121 -1.05 20.35 15.26
C ILE A 121 -2.18 21.40 15.23
N GLU A 122 -3.32 21.11 15.86
CA GLU A 122 -4.47 22.02 15.97
C GLU A 122 -5.07 22.43 14.62
N VAL A 123 -5.09 21.51 13.65
CA VAL A 123 -5.81 21.63 12.39
C VAL A 123 -7.22 21.08 12.59
N GLN A 124 -8.22 21.90 12.30
CA GLN A 124 -9.64 21.56 12.51
C GLN A 124 -10.21 20.64 11.42
N ASN A 125 -9.75 20.79 10.18
CA ASN A 125 -10.32 20.08 9.04
C ASN A 125 -9.34 19.03 8.50
N THR A 126 -9.45 17.81 8.99
CA THR A 126 -8.65 16.66 8.54
C THR A 126 -8.91 16.33 7.07
N THR A 127 -10.14 16.51 6.57
CA THR A 127 -10.47 16.24 5.16
C THR A 127 -9.74 17.19 4.21
N ASP A 128 -9.64 18.48 4.55
CA ASP A 128 -8.87 19.45 3.75
C ASP A 128 -7.37 19.18 3.81
N LEU A 129 -6.88 18.70 4.95
CA LEU A 129 -5.49 18.25 5.11
C LEU A 129 -5.18 17.04 4.21
N LEU A 130 -6.04 16.01 4.20
CA LEU A 130 -5.87 14.80 3.38
C LEU A 130 -5.96 15.05 1.88
N LYS A 131 -6.59 16.14 1.44
CA LYS A 131 -6.66 16.52 0.01
C LYS A 131 -5.33 17.02 -0.55
N ARG A 132 -4.40 17.41 0.31
CA ARG A 132 -3.11 18.01 -0.07
C ARG A 132 -1.95 17.01 0.01
N ILE A 133 -2.27 15.77 0.35
CA ILE A 133 -1.33 14.67 0.49
C ILE A 133 -1.56 13.74 -0.69
N ASP A 134 -0.46 13.23 -1.23
CA ASP A 134 -0.49 12.30 -2.36
C ASP A 134 -1.18 10.98 -2.00
N GLU A 135 -1.73 10.31 -3.00
CA GLU A 135 -2.57 9.12 -2.80
C GLU A 135 -1.80 7.90 -2.27
N ASP A 136 -0.49 7.83 -2.51
CA ASP A 136 0.41 6.79 -1.99
C ASP A 136 0.86 7.04 -0.55
N GLU A 137 0.76 8.28 -0.08
CA GLU A 137 1.17 8.69 1.27
C GLU A 137 0.04 8.61 2.31
N LYS A 138 -1.20 8.40 1.87
CA LYS A 138 -2.38 8.24 2.72
C LYS A 138 -3.09 6.92 2.45
N LEU A 139 -3.60 6.29 3.50
CA LEU A 139 -4.19 4.96 3.45
C LEU A 139 -5.49 4.93 4.24
N THR A 140 -6.35 3.94 3.95
CA THR A 140 -7.55 3.70 4.77
C THR A 140 -7.48 2.31 5.39
N TYR A 141 -7.47 2.26 6.71
CA TYR A 141 -7.32 1.03 7.49
C TYR A 141 -8.51 0.82 8.44
N VAL A 142 -8.72 -0.43 8.85
CA VAL A 142 -9.64 -0.76 9.94
C VAL A 142 -8.84 -0.95 11.21
N ILE A 143 -9.17 -0.20 12.26
CA ILE A 143 -8.59 -0.37 13.59
C ILE A 143 -9.62 -0.92 14.55
N SER A 144 -9.17 -1.65 15.58
CA SER A 144 -10.01 -2.00 16.73
C SER A 144 -9.72 -1.03 17.87
N ARG A 145 -10.71 -0.23 18.26
CA ARG A 145 -10.60 0.70 19.38
C ARG A 145 -11.82 0.53 20.29
N ALA A 146 -11.58 0.31 21.58
CA ALA A 146 -12.61 0.05 22.59
C ALA A 146 -13.58 -1.09 22.17
N GLY A 147 -13.05 -2.17 21.59
CA GLY A 147 -13.82 -3.34 21.15
C GLY A 147 -14.63 -3.13 19.86
N GLN A 148 -14.64 -1.94 19.27
CA GLN A 148 -15.31 -1.65 18.01
C GLN A 148 -14.32 -1.55 16.86
N LYS A 149 -14.66 -2.14 15.71
CA LYS A 149 -13.92 -1.96 14.46
C LYS A 149 -14.37 -0.67 13.79
N ARG A 150 -13.42 0.20 13.46
CA ARG A 150 -13.68 1.49 12.80
C ARG A 150 -12.72 1.68 11.64
N GLU A 151 -13.25 2.23 10.55
CA GLU A 151 -12.46 2.65 9.41
C GLU A 151 -11.88 4.04 9.68
N VAL A 152 -10.58 4.20 9.48
CA VAL A 152 -9.85 5.44 9.72
C VAL A 152 -8.87 5.73 8.59
N ASN A 153 -8.65 7.01 8.32
CA ASN A 153 -7.60 7.47 7.43
C ASN A 153 -6.28 7.52 8.20
N MET A 154 -5.26 6.89 7.64
CA MET A 154 -3.91 6.80 8.16
C MET A 154 -2.95 7.54 7.22
N LEU A 155 -1.87 8.05 7.78
CA LEU A 155 -0.74 8.61 7.06
C LEU A 155 0.45 7.66 7.19
N THR A 156 1.17 7.50 6.09
CA THR A 156 2.53 6.95 6.11
C THR A 156 3.48 7.94 6.80
N GLU A 157 4.73 7.53 7.03
CA GLU A 157 5.78 8.42 7.51
C GLU A 157 5.98 9.62 6.58
N PHE A 158 6.02 9.41 5.26
CA PHE A 158 6.14 10.50 4.29
C PHE A 158 4.91 11.42 4.31
N GLY A 159 3.71 10.86 4.37
CA GLY A 159 2.48 11.65 4.50
C GLY A 159 2.41 12.47 5.78
N LEU A 160 2.94 11.94 6.89
CA LEU A 160 3.09 12.71 8.13
C LEU A 160 4.05 13.90 7.94
N TYR A 161 5.19 13.68 7.30
CA TYR A 161 6.14 14.75 7.00
C TYR A 161 5.52 15.81 6.11
N GLU A 162 4.80 15.41 5.07
CA GLU A 162 4.14 16.35 4.16
C GLU A 162 3.14 17.25 4.89
N VAL A 163 2.32 16.67 5.78
CA VAL A 163 1.40 17.44 6.64
C VAL A 163 2.14 18.46 7.51
N LEU A 164 3.23 18.05 8.16
CA LEU A 164 4.00 18.92 9.04
C LEU A 164 4.76 20.00 8.25
N PHE A 165 5.24 19.68 7.06
CA PHE A 165 5.98 20.58 6.17
C PHE A 165 5.09 21.56 5.41
N GLN A 166 3.82 21.24 5.19
CA GLN A 166 2.86 22.19 4.61
C GLN A 166 2.15 23.05 5.66
N SER A 167 1.99 22.56 6.89
CA SER A 167 1.18 23.25 7.91
C SER A 167 1.75 24.61 8.33
N ARG A 168 0.88 25.58 8.62
CA ARG A 168 1.25 26.92 9.12
C ARG A 168 1.20 27.03 10.65
N LYS A 169 0.86 25.94 11.35
CA LYS A 169 0.66 25.92 12.80
C LYS A 169 1.99 25.97 13.56
N PRO A 170 2.05 26.59 14.76
CA PRO A 170 3.30 26.77 15.50
C PRO A 170 4.08 25.46 15.74
N LYS A 171 3.40 24.42 16.24
CA LYS A 171 3.98 23.09 16.49
C LYS A 171 4.60 22.45 15.24
N ALA A 172 3.93 22.57 14.09
CA ALA A 172 4.45 22.07 12.82
C ALA A 172 5.67 22.87 12.32
N LYS A 173 5.71 24.19 12.58
CA LYS A 173 6.88 25.03 12.26
C LYS A 173 8.10 24.67 13.12
N GLU A 174 7.89 24.41 14.42
CA GLU A 174 8.95 23.95 15.32
C GLU A 174 9.54 22.63 14.86
N PHE A 175 8.70 21.65 14.54
CA PHE A 175 9.13 20.38 13.96
C PHE A 175 9.94 20.59 12.67
N ARG A 176 9.41 21.37 11.72
CA ARG A 176 10.12 21.66 10.46
C ARG A 176 11.46 22.33 10.68
N LYS A 177 11.56 23.22 11.68
CA LYS A 177 12.82 23.88 12.04
C LYS A 177 13.81 22.87 12.63
N ALA A 178 13.35 21.99 13.51
CA ALA A 178 14.17 20.92 14.07
C ALA A 178 14.73 19.98 12.99
N VAL A 179 13.86 19.51 12.07
CA VAL A 179 14.29 18.67 10.94
C VAL A 179 15.31 19.40 10.06
N LYS A 180 15.08 20.68 9.73
CA LYS A 180 16.04 21.48 8.97
C LYS A 180 17.39 21.62 9.66
N ASN A 181 17.40 21.74 11.00
CA ASN A 181 18.63 21.78 11.78
C ASN A 181 19.37 20.45 11.71
N ILE A 182 18.65 19.33 11.92
CA ILE A 182 19.22 17.98 11.81
C ILE A 182 19.82 17.76 10.42
N LEU A 183 19.10 18.09 9.35
CA LEU A 183 19.62 17.97 7.98
C LEU A 183 20.86 18.84 7.75
N LYS A 184 20.90 20.05 8.33
CA LYS A 184 22.07 20.92 8.27
C LYS A 184 23.25 20.34 9.05
N GLU A 185 23.00 19.76 10.21
CA GLU A 185 24.01 19.08 11.04
C GLU A 185 24.57 17.86 10.31
N ILE A 186 23.72 17.02 9.71
CA ILE A 186 24.14 15.88 8.86
C ILE A 186 25.05 16.38 7.74
N ARG A 187 24.63 17.44 7.02
CA ARG A 187 25.43 18.02 5.93
C ARG A 187 26.78 18.57 6.40
N LEU A 188 26.88 19.04 7.64
CA LEU A 188 28.09 19.65 8.19
C LEU A 188 29.04 18.65 8.84
N ASN A 189 28.51 17.70 9.60
CA ASN A 189 29.26 16.82 10.49
C ASN A 189 29.39 15.38 9.99
N GLY A 190 28.63 15.00 8.95
CA GLY A 190 28.60 13.65 8.42
C GLY A 190 27.35 12.84 8.83
N TYR A 191 27.50 11.53 8.93
CA TYR A 191 26.39 10.59 9.09
C TYR A 191 26.02 10.33 10.56
N TYR A 192 24.76 9.94 10.78
CA TYR A 192 24.29 9.44 12.08
C TYR A 192 24.49 7.93 12.15
N MET A 193 25.01 7.43 13.27
CA MET A 193 24.98 6.01 13.61
C MET A 193 24.22 5.82 14.92
N GLN A 194 23.29 4.88 14.94
CA GLN A 194 22.57 4.44 16.16
C GLN A 194 21.90 5.57 16.98
N GLY A 195 21.47 6.66 16.34
CA GLY A 195 20.75 7.75 17.00
C GLY A 195 21.63 8.84 17.60
N GLU A 196 22.95 8.78 17.40
CA GLU A 196 23.89 9.82 17.84
C GLU A 196 24.62 10.47 16.65
N LEU A 197 24.88 11.78 16.80
CA LEU A 197 25.75 12.54 15.90
C LEU A 197 27.19 12.09 16.11
N VAL A 198 27.72 11.32 15.17
CA VAL A 198 29.16 11.04 15.14
C VAL A 198 29.82 12.23 14.43
N GLN A 199 30.51 13.09 15.19
CA GLN A 199 31.32 14.15 14.60
C GLN A 199 32.58 13.55 14.00
N GLU A 200 32.82 13.79 12.71
CA GLU A 200 34.17 13.62 12.16
C GLU A 200 35.08 14.64 12.85
N LEU A 201 36.01 14.16 13.70
CA LEU A 201 36.99 15.01 14.36
C LEU A 201 37.72 15.82 13.29
N ALA A 202 37.56 17.14 13.33
CA ALA A 202 38.26 18.05 12.45
C ALA A 202 39.77 17.78 12.50
N GLN A 203 40.29 17.11 11.47
CA GLN A 203 41.70 17.18 11.15
C GLN A 203 41.87 18.07 9.91
N PRO A 204 42.70 19.12 9.96
CA PRO A 204 43.12 19.79 8.77
C PRO A 204 44.18 18.90 8.12
N SER A 205 43.76 17.97 7.27
CA SER A 205 44.67 17.46 6.25
C SER A 205 43.96 17.52 4.90
N THR A 206 44.26 18.60 4.19
CA THR A 206 44.27 18.63 2.74
C THR A 206 44.86 17.32 2.19
N GLN A 207 44.01 16.49 1.60
CA GLN A 207 44.29 15.83 0.34
C GLN A 207 42.96 15.39 -0.27
N LYS A 208 42.48 16.14 -1.26
CA LYS A 208 41.66 15.53 -2.31
C LYS A 208 42.53 14.44 -2.95
N LEU A 209 42.29 13.17 -2.63
CA LEU A 209 42.93 12.08 -3.36
C LEU A 209 42.37 12.07 -4.80
N PRO A 210 43.23 12.05 -5.82
CA PRO A 210 42.82 12.15 -7.20
C PRO A 210 42.14 10.85 -7.62
N GLY A 211 40.85 10.94 -7.96
CA GLY A 211 40.18 10.20 -9.03
C GLY A 211 40.64 8.77 -9.38
N ILE A 212 40.77 7.86 -8.41
CA ILE A 212 40.86 6.42 -8.69
C ILE A 212 39.92 5.72 -7.71
N SER A 213 38.89 5.09 -8.28
CA SER A 213 37.73 4.47 -7.63
C SER A 213 38.09 3.53 -6.47
N ASP A 214 37.25 3.54 -5.43
CA ASP A 214 37.31 2.68 -4.23
C ASP A 214 37.55 1.19 -4.55
N LEU A 215 37.10 0.74 -5.72
CA LEU A 215 37.30 -0.62 -6.22
C LEU A 215 38.78 -0.96 -6.47
N THR A 216 39.63 0.00 -6.81
CA THR A 216 41.07 -0.22 -7.05
C THR A 216 41.82 -0.39 -5.73
N TYR A 217 41.45 0.38 -4.71
CA TYR A 217 42.01 0.23 -3.36
C TYR A 217 41.61 -1.12 -2.74
N ILE A 218 40.33 -1.46 -2.83
CA ILE A 218 39.81 -2.75 -2.34
C ILE A 218 40.47 -3.90 -3.09
N ARG A 219 40.63 -3.79 -4.43
CA ARG A 219 41.29 -4.82 -5.24
C ARG A 219 42.76 -5.02 -4.88
N ASN A 220 43.52 -3.95 -4.65
CA ASN A 220 44.91 -4.05 -4.24
C ASN A 220 45.04 -4.62 -2.81
N LYS A 221 44.17 -4.20 -1.89
CA LYS A 221 44.12 -4.72 -0.52
C LYS A 221 43.76 -6.22 -0.47
N LEU A 222 42.88 -6.67 -1.37
CA LEU A 222 42.54 -8.08 -1.53
C LEU A 222 43.67 -8.88 -2.19
N ALA A 223 44.42 -8.28 -3.13
CA ALA A 223 45.61 -8.92 -3.71
C ALA A 223 46.70 -9.12 -2.65
N ASP A 224 46.91 -8.15 -1.76
CA ASP A 224 47.85 -8.26 -0.63
C ASP A 224 47.47 -9.38 0.37
N LEU A 225 46.20 -9.82 0.39
CA LEU A 225 45.71 -10.92 1.23
C LEU A 225 45.84 -12.30 0.59
N VAL A 226 46.11 -12.37 -0.72
CA VAL A 226 46.23 -13.64 -1.47
C VAL A 226 47.66 -14.19 -1.40
N ASP A 227 48.66 -13.37 -1.06
CA ASP A 227 50.07 -13.77 -0.95
C ASP A 227 50.46 -14.33 0.45
N MET A 228 49.50 -14.85 1.23
CA MET A 228 49.77 -15.49 2.53
C MET A 228 49.81 -17.03 2.40
N ASP A 229 50.95 -17.55 1.96
CA ASP A 229 51.15 -18.99 1.68
C ASP A 229 51.62 -19.84 2.88
N ASN A 230 51.63 -19.32 4.11
CA ASN A 230 52.04 -20.12 5.28
C ASN A 230 50.93 -20.28 6.31
N LEU A 231 50.60 -21.55 6.59
CA LEU A 231 49.57 -22.01 7.54
C LEU A 231 49.70 -21.41 8.95
N ALA A 232 50.89 -20.93 9.33
CA ALA A 232 51.17 -20.25 10.59
C ALA A 232 50.51 -18.85 10.69
N ASP A 233 50.31 -18.16 9.57
CA ASP A 233 49.73 -16.81 9.53
C ASP A 233 48.20 -16.84 9.58
N ILE A 234 47.58 -17.95 9.16
CA ILE A 234 46.14 -18.19 9.29
C ILE A 234 45.76 -18.34 10.77
N SER A 235 46.57 -19.04 11.57
CA SER A 235 46.37 -19.15 13.02
C SER A 235 46.42 -17.78 13.70
N ASN A 236 47.44 -16.96 13.37
CA ASN A 236 47.59 -15.61 13.92
C ASN A 236 46.46 -14.66 13.43
N GLY A 237 45.96 -14.85 12.21
CA GLY A 237 44.81 -14.12 11.67
C GLY A 237 43.51 -14.44 12.40
N ILE A 238 43.26 -15.72 12.69
CA ILE A 238 42.08 -16.16 13.43
C ILE A 238 42.12 -15.66 14.88
N ASP A 239 43.27 -15.67 15.55
CA ASP A 239 43.41 -15.16 16.93
C ASP A 239 43.16 -13.65 17.02
N ARG A 240 43.60 -12.86 16.03
CA ARG A 240 43.31 -11.42 15.94
C ARG A 240 41.83 -11.12 15.72
N VAL A 241 41.17 -11.92 14.89
CA VAL A 241 39.72 -11.82 14.66
C VAL A 241 38.95 -12.21 15.93
N GLN A 242 39.37 -13.24 16.66
CA GLN A 242 38.73 -13.62 17.93
C GLN A 242 38.94 -12.58 19.04
N GLN A 243 40.10 -11.91 19.11
CA GLN A 243 40.32 -10.79 20.04
C GLN A 243 39.43 -9.58 19.70
N LEU A 244 39.25 -9.25 18.42
CA LEU A 244 38.34 -8.19 17.98
C LEU A 244 36.89 -8.52 18.32
N VAL A 245 36.46 -9.77 18.12
CA VAL A 245 35.10 -10.22 18.50
C VAL A 245 34.88 -10.13 20.01
N LYS A 246 35.88 -10.49 20.85
CA LYS A 246 35.81 -10.32 22.31
C LYS A 246 35.71 -8.86 22.77
N LEU A 247 36.40 -7.94 22.09
CA LEU A 247 36.35 -6.50 22.37
C LEU A 247 35.02 -5.85 21.96
N ILE A 248 34.31 -6.42 20.99
CA ILE A 248 32.99 -5.97 20.54
C ILE A 248 31.86 -6.57 21.41
N SER A 249 32.16 -7.60 22.21
CA SER A 249 31.18 -8.34 23.03
C SER A 249 31.14 -7.91 24.50
N LEU A 250 31.83 -6.83 24.88
CA LEU A 250 31.77 -6.16 26.20
C LEU A 250 31.18 -4.76 26.02
#